data_AF-A0A7Y0S8N4-F1
#
_entry.id   AF-A0A7Y0S8N4-F1
#
_cell.length_a   1.000
_cell.length_b   1.000
_cell.length_c   1.000
_cell.angle_alpha   90.00
_cell.angle_beta   90.00
_cell.angle_gamma   90.00
#
_symmetry.space_group_name_H-M   'P 1'
#
loop_
_entity.id
_entity.type
_entity.pdbx_description
1 polymer ?
#
loop_
_entity_poly.entity_id
_entity_poly.type
_entity_poly.pdbx_seq_one_letter_code
_entity_poly.pdbx_strand_id
1 'polypeptide(L)' 'ANVNRFYAGKETLTTPISNAMTDVYKEVVEFSSLSQSVENYYWVNEQGQVVKTLQHLGPNMIPVELTILKGYSKS' A
#
# COMPACT_ATOMS: atom_id res chain seq x y z
N ALA A 1 11.17 -14.16 -3.94
CA ALA A 1 11.23 -12.69 -3.97
C ALA A 1 11.61 -12.21 -2.58
N ASN A 2 12.50 -11.23 -2.45
CA ASN A 2 12.82 -10.62 -1.17
C ASN A 2 11.92 -9.41 -0.95
N VAL A 3 11.38 -9.26 0.25
CA VAL A 3 10.42 -8.18 0.56
C VAL A 3 10.95 -7.37 1.72
N ASN A 4 11.11 -6.06 1.51
CA ASN A 4 11.53 -5.11 2.54
C ASN A 4 10.49 -4.00 2.66
N ARG A 5 10.13 -3.61 3.89
CA ARG A 5 9.15 -2.57 4.16
C ARG A 5 9.75 -1.43 4.97
N PHE A 6 9.42 -0.21 4.59
CA PHE A 6 9.90 1.02 5.19
C PHE A 6 8.72 1.93 5.50
N TYR A 7 8.73 2.54 6.68
CA TYR A 7 7.82 3.63 6.99
C TYR A 7 8.22 4.86 6.17
N ALA A 8 7.26 5.44 5.46
CA ALA A 8 7.46 6.53 4.50
C ALA A 8 6.83 7.86 4.95
N GLY A 9 6.24 7.91 6.15
CA GLY A 9 5.66 9.13 6.73
C GLY A 9 4.16 8.99 6.98
N LYS A 10 3.51 10.13 7.24
CA LYS A 10 2.06 10.22 7.42
C LYS A 10 1.42 10.98 6.27
N GLU A 11 0.21 10.58 5.90
CA GLU A 11 -0.60 11.27 4.89
C GLU A 11 -2.07 11.25 5.31
N THR A 12 -2.76 12.38 5.17
CA THR A 12 -4.22 12.42 5.27
C THR A 12 -4.81 11.93 3.96
N LEU A 13 -5.50 10.79 4.01
CA LEU A 13 -6.17 10.21 2.86
C LEU A 13 -7.64 10.63 2.85
N THR A 14 -8.02 11.40 1.82
CA THR A 14 -9.40 11.82 1.57
C THR A 14 -10.04 10.85 0.58
N THR A 15 -11.14 10.23 1.00
CA THR A 15 -12.02 9.44 0.14
C THR A 15 -13.37 10.15 -0.02
N PRO A 16 -14.22 9.74 -0.98
CA PRO A 16 -15.56 10.32 -1.11
C PRO A 16 -16.45 10.22 0.13
N ILE A 17 -16.13 9.31 1.07
CA ILE A 17 -16.99 9.07 2.26
C ILE A 17 -16.28 9.24 3.60
N SER A 18 -14.97 9.50 3.62
CA SER A 18 -14.20 9.65 4.86
C SER A 18 -12.86 10.36 4.64
N ASN A 19 -12.31 10.89 5.73
CA ASN A 19 -10.92 11.33 5.80
C ASN A 19 -10.22 10.52 6.88
N ALA A 20 -9.01 10.03 6.62
CA ALA A 20 -8.23 9.27 7.59
C ALA A 20 -6.77 9.74 7.58
N MET A 21 -6.22 10.01 8.76
CA MET A 21 -4.77 10.10 8.92
C MET A 21 -4.19 8.70 8.80
N THR A 22 -3.19 8.51 7.94
CA THR A 22 -2.61 7.21 7.66
C THR A 22 -1.10 7.24 7.76
N ASP A 23 -0.52 6.14 8.23
CA ASP A 23 0.89 5.82 8.11
C ASP A 23 1.12 5.19 6.73
N VAL A 24 2.05 5.75 5.97
CA VAL A 24 2.42 5.26 4.63
C VAL A 24 3.58 4.30 4.76
N TYR A 25 3.44 3.13 4.16
CA TYR A 25 4.51 2.14 4.08
C TYR A 25 4.89 1.91 2.62
N LYS A 26 6.19 2.03 2.33
CA LYS A 26 6.78 1.62 1.06
C LYS A 26 7.32 0.20 1.22
N GLU A 27 6.95 -0.69 0.31
CA GLU A 27 7.42 -2.05 0.24
C GLU A 27 8.19 -2.24 -1.08
N VAL A 28 9.43 -2.72 -0.98
CA VAL A 28 10.25 -3.07 -2.13
C VAL A 28 10.26 -4.59 -2.25
N VAL A 29 9.74 -5.10 -3.36
CA VAL A 29 9.76 -6.53 -3.68
C VAL A 29 10.79 -6.78 -4.78
N GLU A 30 11.83 -7.52 -4.45
CA GLU A 30 12.92 -7.89 -5.36
C GLU A 30 12.70 -9.29 -5.92
N PHE A 31 12.71 -9.41 -7.24
CA PHE A 31 12.65 -10.65 -8.01
C PHE A 31 14.07 -10.99 -8.48
N SER A 32 14.88 -11.62 -7.63
CA SER A 32 16.31 -11.85 -7.90
C SER A 32 16.55 -12.66 -9.19
N SER A 33 15.66 -13.60 -9.55
CA SER A 33 15.73 -14.34 -10.82
C SER A 33 15.57 -13.47 -12.06
N LEU A 34 14.97 -12.28 -11.92
CA LEU A 34 14.74 -11.31 -12.99
C LEU A 34 15.67 -10.09 -12.86
N SER A 35 16.46 -10.00 -11.79
CA SER A 35 17.26 -8.81 -11.44
C SER A 35 16.44 -7.52 -11.48
N GLN A 36 15.18 -7.59 -11.02
CA GLN A 36 14.22 -6.50 -11.07
C GLN A 36 13.51 -6.35 -9.72
N SER A 37 13.03 -5.14 -9.44
CA SER A 37 12.24 -4.85 -8.25
C SER A 37 10.98 -4.06 -8.61
N VAL A 38 10.01 -4.10 -7.71
CA VAL A 38 8.83 -3.22 -7.75
C VAL A 38 8.66 -2.54 -6.40
N GLU A 39 8.05 -1.36 -6.44
CA GLU A 39 7.70 -0.59 -5.25
C GLU A 39 6.19 -0.58 -5.08
N ASN A 40 5.72 -0.97 -3.90
CA ASN A 40 4.32 -0.96 -3.52
C ASN A 40 4.13 0.02 -2.37
N TYR A 41 2.95 0.64 -2.30
CA TYR A 41 2.58 1.58 -1.25
C TYR A 41 1.31 1.14 -0.56
N TYR A 42 1.29 1.29 0.76
CA TYR A 42 0.16 0.94 1.62
C TYR A 42 -0.10 2.09 2.60
N TRP A 43 -1.32 2.59 2.61
CA TRP A 43 -1.78 3.59 3.58
C TRP A 43 -2.56 2.89 4.67
N VAL A 44 -2.05 2.93 5.90
CA VAL A 44 -2.57 2.19 7.04
C VAL A 44 -3.12 3.19 8.07
N ASN A 45 -4.38 3.03 8.49
CA ASN A 45 -4.96 3.90 9.51
C ASN A 45 -4.49 3.53 10.93
N GLU A 46 -4.87 4.33 11.92
CA GLU A 46 -4.52 4.13 13.33
C GLU A 46 -5.00 2.79 13.92
N GLN A 47 -5.98 2.14 13.29
CA GLN A 47 -6.47 0.81 13.67
C GLN A 47 -5.67 -0.33 13.02
N GLY A 48 -4.60 -0.02 12.29
CA GLY A 48 -3.77 -0.99 11.57
C GLY A 48 -4.41 -1.53 10.28
N GLN A 49 -5.45 -0.87 9.78
CA GLN A 49 -6.19 -1.31 8.59
C GLN A 49 -5.68 -0.58 7.34
N VAL A 50 -5.51 -1.32 6.24
CA VAL A 50 -5.14 -0.74 4.95
C VAL A 50 -6.35 0.00 4.36
N VAL A 51 -6.18 1.28 4.04
CA VAL A 51 -7.23 2.13 3.45
C VAL A 51 -7.04 2.26 1.95
N LYS A 52 -5.77 2.31 1.50
CA LYS A 52 -5.40 2.39 0.09
C LYS A 52 -4.15 1.55 -0.18
N THR A 53 -4.06 1.00 -1.39
CA THR A 53 -2.82 0.42 -1.93
C THR A 53 -2.52 0.93 -3.33
N LEU A 54 -1.24 0.95 -3.67
CA LEU A 54 -0.74 1.06 -5.04
C LEU A 54 0.28 -0.06 -5.22
N GLN A 55 -0.05 -1.09 -6.01
CA GLN A 55 0.70 -2.33 -6.05
C GLN A 55 1.00 -2.79 -7.47
N HIS A 56 2.20 -3.31 -7.69
CA HIS A 56 2.60 -3.95 -8.93
C HIS A 56 2.48 -5.47 -8.77
N LEU A 57 1.84 -6.16 -9.73
CA LEU A 57 1.78 -7.62 -9.77
C LEU A 57 3.12 -8.26 -10.14
N GLY A 58 3.99 -7.51 -10.81
CA GLY A 58 5.32 -7.92 -11.20
C GLY A 58 6.08 -6.78 -11.88
N PRO A 59 7.37 -6.98 -12.20
CA PRO A 59 8.17 -5.99 -12.90
C PRO A 59 7.57 -5.59 -14.26
N ASN A 60 7.69 -4.31 -14.62
CA ASN A 60 7.19 -3.75 -15.90
C ASN A 60 5.67 -3.88 -16.12
N MET A 61 4.90 -4.10 -15.06
CA MET A 61 3.43 -4.07 -15.11
C MET A 61 2.91 -2.72 -14.63
N ILE A 62 1.74 -2.31 -15.12
CA ILE A 62 1.06 -1.11 -14.61
C ILE A 62 0.58 -1.39 -13.18
N PRO A 63 0.73 -0.45 -12.23
CA PRO A 63 0.26 -0.65 -10.87
C PRO A 63 -1.27 -0.69 -10.80
N VAL A 64 -1.78 -1.49 -9.86
CA VAL A 64 -3.18 -1.53 -9.46
C VAL A 64 -3.34 -0.64 -8.23
N GLU A 65 -4.26 0.32 -8.32
CA GLU A 65 -4.68 1.14 -7.19
C GLU A 65 -6.00 0.59 -6.63
N LEU A 66 -6.04 0.37 -5.31
CA LEU A 66 -7.24 -0.05 -4.60
C LEU A 66 -7.50 0.91 -3.44
N THR A 67 -8.73 1.40 -3.31
CA THR A 67 -9.18 2.19 -2.16
C THR A 67 -10.38 1.51 -1.50
N ILE A 68 -10.30 1.31 -0.19
CA ILE A 68 -11.34 0.64 0.60
C ILE A 68 -12.19 1.72 1.25
N LEU A 69 -13.41 1.89 0.74
CA LEU A 69 -14.33 2.95 1.19
C LEU A 69 -15.01 2.58 2.51
N LYS A 70 -15.61 1.40 2.58
CA LYS A 70 -16.31 0.95 3.79
C LYS A 70 -15.29 0.32 4.75
N GLY A 71 -15.26 0.82 5.98
CA GLY A 71 -14.40 0.26 7.02
C GLY A 71 -14.64 -1.24 7.20
N TYR A 72 -13.58 -1.96 7.59
CA TYR A 72 -13.64 -3.40 7.83
C TYR A 72 -14.68 -3.68 8.91
N SER A 73 -15.63 -4.58 8.60
CA SER A 73 -16.64 -5.00 9.57
C SER A 73 -15.96 -5.81 10.66
N LYS A 74 -16.25 -5.52 11.94
CA LYS A 74 -15.81 -6.39 13.05
C LYS A 74 -16.52 -7.73 12.90
N SER A 75 -15.75 -8.81 12.79
CA SER A 75 -16.24 -10.18 12.94
C SER A 75 -16.44 -10.53 14.40
#